data_AF-A0A818L1M6-F1
#
_entry.id   AF-A0A818L1M6-F1
#
_cell.length_a   1.000
_cell.length_b   1.000
_cell.length_c   1.000
_cell.angle_alpha   90.00
_cell.angle_beta   90.00
_cell.angle_gamma   90.00
#
_symmetry.space_group_name_H-M   'P 1'
#
loop_
_entity.id
_entity.type
_entity.pdbx_description
1 polymer ?
#
loop_
_entity_poly.entity_id
_entity_poly.type
_entity_poly.pdbx_seq_one_letter_code
_entity_poly.pdbx_strand_id
1 'polypeptide(L)'
;GLAGPLHGLANQEVLIWITKLVEKIGKTPTDEQIKQYVLDTLKTSVVPGFGHAVLRKTDPRYTCQREFALKHLPNDSMFKIVSQLYKVVPPILGDIGKIRNPWPNVDAHSGVLLQFYGMKEMNFYTVLFGVSRALGVLAQMIWSRALEFPLERPKSFSTDGLMALIAKQEKAAAEKKAAAEKKAAAEKKAAADDKPKA
;
A
#
# COMPACT_ATOMS: atom_id res chain seq x y z
N GLY A 1 11.01 -4.71 10.41
CA GLY A 1 10.57 -3.70 11.39
C GLY A 1 10.51 -2.33 10.74
N LEU A 2 10.34 -1.26 11.52
CA LEU A 2 10.24 0.11 10.97
C LEU A 2 11.49 0.55 10.18
N ALA A 3 12.69 0.09 10.57
CA ALA A 3 13.93 0.36 9.85
C ALA A 3 14.06 -0.35 8.48
N GLY A 4 13.12 -1.24 8.12
CA GLY A 4 13.16 -1.93 6.84
C GLY A 4 12.86 -1.00 5.67
N PRO A 5 13.51 -1.15 4.50
CA PRO A 5 13.33 -0.25 3.36
C PRO A 5 11.87 -0.12 2.90
N LEU A 6 11.13 -1.24 2.89
CA LEU A 6 9.73 -1.29 2.48
C LEU A 6 8.74 -0.70 3.52
N HIS A 7 9.22 -0.14 4.64
CA HIS A 7 8.37 0.42 5.69
C HIS A 7 8.76 1.85 6.05
N GLY A 8 10.02 2.12 6.37
CA GLY A 8 10.42 3.37 7.02
C GLY A 8 11.08 4.42 6.14
N LEU A 9 11.26 4.17 4.83
CA LEU A 9 12.11 4.99 3.96
C LEU A 9 11.35 5.86 2.94
N ALA A 10 10.02 5.77 2.88
CA ALA A 10 9.24 6.46 1.85
C ALA A 10 9.48 7.99 1.83
N ASN A 11 9.62 8.63 2.99
CA ASN A 11 9.95 10.06 3.10
C ASN A 11 11.30 10.37 2.44
N GLN A 12 12.34 9.59 2.77
CA GLN A 12 13.67 9.76 2.20
C GLN A 12 13.68 9.53 0.69
N GLU A 13 12.99 8.50 0.20
CA GLU A 13 12.90 8.18 -1.23
C GLU A 13 12.26 9.33 -2.03
N VAL A 14 11.18 9.92 -1.51
CA VAL A 14 10.54 11.11 -2.10
C VAL A 14 11.54 12.26 -2.18
N LEU A 15 12.22 12.57 -1.07
CA LEU A 15 13.10 13.73 -1.01
C LEU A 15 14.34 13.58 -1.90
N ILE A 16 14.91 12.36 -1.97
CA ILE A 16 15.99 12.03 -2.91
C ILE A 16 15.52 12.22 -4.35
N TRP A 17 14.31 11.76 -4.68
CA TRP A 17 13.75 11.90 -6.02
C TRP A 17 13.52 13.38 -6.39
N ILE A 18 12.96 14.19 -5.49
CA ILE A 18 12.78 15.64 -5.72
C ILE A 18 14.13 16.35 -5.86
N THR A 19 15.14 15.95 -5.08
CA THR A 19 16.49 16.53 -5.19
C THR A 19 17.10 16.26 -6.57
N LYS A 20 16.96 15.03 -7.09
CA LYS A 20 17.39 14.68 -8.45
C LYS A 20 16.62 15.45 -9.54
N LEU A 21 15.33 15.71 -9.31
CA LEU A 21 14.55 16.57 -10.18
C LEU A 21 15.16 17.98 -10.21
N VAL A 22 15.44 18.57 -9.05
CA VAL A 22 16.05 19.91 -8.95
C VAL A 22 17.43 19.97 -9.58
N GLU A 23 18.27 18.95 -9.38
CA GLU A 23 19.59 18.86 -10.03
C GLU A 23 19.49 18.85 -11.55
N LYS A 24 18.44 18.22 -12.11
CA LYS A 24 18.25 18.08 -13.56
C LYS A 24 17.60 19.29 -14.21
N ILE A 25 16.57 19.86 -13.60
CA ILE A 25 15.71 20.90 -14.22
C ILE A 25 15.64 22.22 -13.44
N GLY A 26 16.40 22.35 -12.35
CA GLY A 26 16.51 23.57 -11.56
C GLY A 26 15.45 23.70 -10.46
N LYS A 27 15.55 24.79 -9.68
CA LYS A 27 14.68 25.07 -8.52
C LYS A 27 13.37 25.78 -8.87
N THR A 28 13.23 26.25 -10.10
CA THR A 28 12.04 26.95 -10.61
C THR A 28 11.60 26.38 -11.96
N PRO A 29 11.33 25.06 -12.03
CA PRO A 29 10.91 24.44 -13.27
C PRO A 29 9.49 24.87 -13.67
N THR A 30 9.21 24.87 -14.97
CA THR A 30 7.85 25.02 -15.48
C THR A 30 7.04 23.74 -15.27
N ASP A 31 5.71 23.86 -15.31
CA ASP A 31 4.82 22.69 -15.20
C ASP A 31 5.09 21.66 -16.32
N GLU A 32 5.50 22.10 -17.51
CA GLU A 32 5.83 21.20 -18.62
C GLU A 32 7.15 20.45 -18.37
N GLN A 33 8.15 21.09 -17.78
CA GLN A 33 9.40 20.42 -17.38
C GLN A 33 9.15 19.37 -16.28
N ILE A 34 8.30 19.70 -15.29
CA ILE A 34 7.87 18.74 -14.25
C ILE A 34 7.15 17.56 -14.90
N LYS A 35 6.18 17.83 -15.79
CA LYS A 35 5.40 16.80 -16.51
C LYS A 35 6.32 15.87 -17.29
N GLN A 36 7.26 16.41 -18.06
CA GLN A 36 8.21 15.60 -18.82
C GLN A 36 9.08 14.73 -17.90
N TYR A 37 9.56 15.28 -16.78
CA TYR A 37 10.33 14.53 -15.79
C TYR A 37 9.54 13.37 -15.18
N VAL A 38 8.26 13.60 -14.88
CA VAL A 38 7.33 12.57 -14.37
C VAL A 38 7.11 11.47 -15.41
N LEU A 39 6.86 11.83 -16.68
CA LEU A 39 6.70 10.87 -17.77
C LEU A 39 7.97 10.04 -17.99
N ASP A 40 9.15 10.66 -17.91
CA ASP A 40 10.41 9.95 -18.03
C ASP A 40 10.65 9.00 -16.86
N THR A 41 10.27 9.40 -15.65
CA THR A 41 10.32 8.53 -14.46
C THR A 41 9.43 7.30 -14.67
N LEU A 42 8.21 7.48 -15.20
CA LEU A 42 7.25 6.41 -15.39
C LEU A 42 7.65 5.37 -16.46
N LYS A 43 8.64 5.67 -17.31
CA LYS A 43 9.21 4.69 -18.26
C LYS A 43 10.04 3.62 -17.56
N THR A 44 10.63 3.92 -16.40
CA THR A 44 11.59 3.03 -15.72
C THR A 44 11.24 2.74 -14.26
N SER A 45 10.38 3.54 -13.64
CA SER A 45 10.06 3.46 -12.22
C SER A 45 8.68 4.05 -11.90
N VAL A 46 8.37 4.16 -10.62
CA VAL A 46 7.16 4.80 -10.10
C VAL A 46 7.47 6.20 -9.58
N VAL A 47 6.45 7.07 -9.47
CA VAL A 47 6.60 8.39 -8.82
C VAL A 47 6.47 8.20 -7.30
N PRO A 48 7.54 8.41 -6.50
CA PRO A 48 7.49 8.16 -5.06
C PRO A 48 6.44 9.03 -4.37
N GLY A 49 5.73 8.45 -3.39
CA GLY A 49 4.70 9.14 -2.62
C GLY A 49 3.32 9.26 -3.31
N PHE A 50 3.18 8.83 -4.56
CA PHE A 50 1.91 8.80 -5.31
C PHE A 50 1.48 7.37 -5.66
N GLY A 51 0.18 7.14 -5.91
CA GLY A 51 -0.29 5.87 -6.49
C GLY A 51 -0.65 4.78 -5.46
N HIS A 52 -1.22 5.14 -4.32
CA HIS A 52 -1.51 4.17 -3.24
C HIS A 52 -2.66 3.22 -3.58
N ALA A 53 -2.48 1.91 -3.33
CA ALA A 53 -3.48 0.87 -3.63
C ALA A 53 -4.88 1.05 -2.95
N VAL A 54 -4.98 1.87 -1.89
CA VAL A 54 -6.18 1.95 -1.03
C VAL A 54 -6.79 3.35 -1.02
N LEU A 55 -5.97 4.41 -1.02
CA LEU A 55 -6.45 5.79 -0.86
C LEU A 55 -7.12 6.32 -2.12
N ARG A 56 -8.45 6.53 -2.07
CA ARG A 56 -9.25 7.01 -3.22
C ARG A 56 -9.17 8.52 -3.47
N LYS A 57 -8.58 9.26 -2.54
CA LYS A 57 -8.41 10.72 -2.55
C LYS A 57 -7.08 11.08 -1.88
N THR A 58 -6.67 12.34 -1.99
CA THR A 58 -5.52 12.88 -1.26
C THR A 58 -5.56 12.49 0.22
N ASP A 59 -4.44 11.95 0.71
CA ASP A 59 -4.29 11.62 2.12
C ASP A 59 -4.50 12.89 2.97
N PRO A 60 -5.43 12.90 3.94
CA PRO A 60 -5.62 14.07 4.80
C PRO A 60 -4.33 14.49 5.52
N ARG A 61 -3.41 13.55 5.79
CA ARG A 61 -2.11 13.86 6.41
C ARG A 61 -1.16 14.60 5.46
N TYR A 62 -1.30 14.41 4.14
CA TYR A 62 -0.64 15.25 3.15
C TYR A 62 -1.24 16.65 3.19
N THR A 63 -2.57 16.75 3.19
CA THR A 63 -3.30 18.03 3.21
C THR A 63 -2.92 18.89 4.41
N CYS A 64 -2.89 18.33 5.62
CA CYS A 64 -2.50 19.07 6.83
C CYS A 64 -1.08 19.65 6.72
N GLN A 65 -0.13 18.88 6.16
CA GLN A 65 1.24 19.35 5.95
C GLN A 65 1.32 20.43 4.88
N ARG A 66 0.50 20.32 3.83
CA ARG A 66 0.39 21.34 2.78
C ARG A 66 -0.15 22.65 3.34
N GLU A 67 -1.20 22.61 4.16
CA GLU A 67 -1.74 23.79 4.83
C GLU A 67 -0.71 24.47 5.73
N PHE A 68 0.04 23.67 6.49
CA PHE A 68 1.16 24.18 7.29
C PHE A 68 2.21 24.88 6.40
N ALA A 69 2.59 24.27 5.28
CA ALA A 69 3.57 24.84 4.36
C ALA A 69 3.09 26.15 3.72
N LEU A 70 1.84 26.22 3.29
CA LEU A 70 1.24 27.44 2.73
C LEU A 70 1.26 28.60 3.74
N LYS A 71 1.10 28.31 5.02
CA LYS A 71 1.11 29.32 6.08
C LYS A 71 2.52 29.78 6.46
N HIS A 72 3.49 28.86 6.49
CA HIS A 72 4.78 29.12 7.14
C HIS A 72 5.99 29.16 6.20
N LEU A 73 5.92 28.52 5.03
CA LEU A 73 7.00 28.49 4.05
C LEU A 73 6.50 28.54 2.59
N PRO A 74 5.54 29.41 2.23
CA PRO A 74 4.94 29.42 0.89
C PRO A 74 5.95 29.76 -0.23
N ASN A 75 7.06 30.41 0.13
CA ASN A 75 8.08 30.86 -0.80
C ASN A 75 9.25 29.89 -0.98
N ASP A 76 9.32 28.82 -0.19
CA ASP A 76 10.38 27.81 -0.29
C ASP A 76 10.35 27.11 -1.66
N SER A 77 11.53 26.96 -2.28
CA SER A 77 11.64 26.39 -3.61
C SER A 77 11.26 24.91 -3.67
N MET A 78 11.62 24.13 -2.63
CA MET A 78 11.31 22.70 -2.60
C MET A 78 9.81 22.48 -2.39
N PHE A 79 9.19 23.26 -1.51
CA PHE A 79 7.73 23.26 -1.33
C PHE A 79 6.99 23.65 -2.61
N LYS A 80 7.45 24.68 -3.34
CA LYS A 80 6.84 25.05 -4.63
C LYS A 80 6.84 23.88 -5.62
N ILE A 81 7.94 23.14 -5.70
CA ILE A 81 8.03 21.93 -6.53
C ILE A 81 7.06 20.85 -6.05
N VAL A 82 6.99 20.57 -4.73
CA VAL A 82 5.99 19.64 -4.17
C VAL A 82 4.56 20.06 -4.52
N SER A 83 4.25 21.35 -4.48
CA SER A 83 2.94 21.86 -4.87
C SER A 83 2.68 21.76 -6.38
N GLN A 84 3.70 21.91 -7.23
CA GLN A 84 3.57 21.66 -8.68
C GLN A 84 3.34 20.18 -8.95
N LEU A 85 4.07 19.28 -8.28
CA LEU A 85 3.87 17.83 -8.40
C LEU A 85 2.44 17.42 -8.02
N TYR A 86 1.88 18.03 -6.96
CA TYR A 86 0.47 17.80 -6.59
C TYR A 86 -0.53 18.16 -7.70
N LYS A 87 -0.23 19.20 -8.49
CA LYS A 87 -1.04 19.61 -9.63
C LYS A 87 -0.83 18.69 -10.84
N VAL A 88 0.41 18.31 -11.11
CA VAL A 88 0.83 17.68 -12.37
C VAL A 88 0.73 16.16 -12.35
N VAL A 89 1.11 15.51 -11.25
CA VAL A 89 1.20 14.04 -11.17
C VAL A 89 -0.16 13.36 -11.22
N PRO A 90 -1.20 13.79 -10.48
CA PRO A 90 -2.46 13.03 -10.42
C PRO A 90 -3.16 12.86 -11.78
N PRO A 91 -3.26 13.89 -12.65
CA PRO A 91 -3.79 13.70 -14.00
C PRO A 91 -3.00 12.68 -14.83
N ILE A 92 -1.66 12.76 -14.83
CA ILE A 92 -0.79 11.84 -15.57
C ILE A 92 -1.03 10.39 -15.14
N LEU A 93 -1.06 10.15 -13.82
CA LEU A 93 -1.29 8.82 -13.30
C LEU A 93 -2.72 8.33 -13.54
N GLY A 94 -3.71 9.23 -13.54
CA GLY A 94 -5.11 8.92 -13.85
C GLY A 94 -5.32 8.42 -15.28
N ASP A 95 -4.54 8.93 -16.24
CA ASP A 95 -4.57 8.47 -17.64
C ASP A 95 -3.95 7.06 -17.81
N ILE A 96 -3.16 6.60 -16.84
CA ILE A 96 -2.61 5.25 -16.82
C ILE A 96 -3.66 4.32 -16.19
N GLY A 97 -4.46 3.65 -17.02
CA GLY A 97 -5.61 2.83 -16.59
C GLY A 97 -5.35 1.71 -15.56
N LYS A 98 -4.08 1.40 -15.22
CA LYS A 98 -3.70 0.50 -14.12
C LYS A 98 -3.71 1.17 -12.75
N ILE A 99 -3.58 2.50 -12.66
CA ILE A 99 -3.49 3.25 -11.41
C ILE A 99 -4.88 3.77 -11.04
N ARG A 100 -5.52 3.14 -10.06
CA ARG A 100 -6.88 3.52 -9.63
C ARG A 100 -6.91 4.80 -8.79
N ASN A 101 -5.79 5.14 -8.16
CA ASN A 101 -5.72 6.09 -7.05
C ASN A 101 -4.47 6.97 -7.17
N PRO A 102 -4.50 8.04 -7.97
CA PRO A 102 -3.30 8.79 -8.36
C PRO A 102 -2.84 9.83 -7.33
N TRP A 103 -3.27 9.71 -6.07
CA TRP A 103 -3.14 10.74 -5.05
C TRP A 103 -1.91 10.56 -4.16
N PRO A 104 -1.36 11.66 -3.59
CA PRO A 104 -0.20 11.57 -2.71
C PRO A 104 -0.55 11.11 -1.30
N ASN A 105 0.45 10.57 -0.61
CA ASN A 105 0.41 10.24 0.81
C ASN A 105 1.22 11.23 1.69
N VAL A 106 1.20 11.03 3.00
CA VAL A 106 1.96 11.84 3.99
C VAL A 106 3.45 12.02 3.65
N ASP A 107 4.10 10.98 3.12
CA ASP A 107 5.54 10.93 2.86
C ASP A 107 5.93 11.78 1.64
N ALA A 108 4.98 12.07 0.75
CA ALA A 108 5.15 12.97 -0.39
C ALA A 108 5.41 14.44 0.01
N HIS A 109 5.25 14.79 1.29
CA HIS A 109 5.34 16.17 1.77
C HIS A 109 6.28 16.38 2.97
N SER A 110 6.43 15.38 3.84
CA SER A 110 7.12 15.56 5.12
C SER A 110 8.59 15.93 5.00
N GLY A 111 9.30 15.41 3.99
CA GLY A 111 10.73 15.67 3.80
C GLY A 111 11.05 17.15 3.58
N VAL A 112 10.25 17.86 2.78
CA VAL A 112 10.51 19.29 2.49
C VAL A 112 10.27 20.18 3.70
N LEU A 113 9.33 19.81 4.58
CA LEU A 113 9.11 20.52 5.84
C LEU A 113 10.33 20.38 6.77
N LEU A 114 10.82 19.15 6.93
CA LEU A 114 11.99 18.88 7.77
C LEU A 114 13.22 19.64 7.28
N GLN A 115 13.51 19.58 5.97
CA GLN A 115 14.67 20.25 5.42
C GLN A 115 14.61 21.78 5.55
N PHE A 116 13.43 22.38 5.40
CA PHE A 116 13.26 23.82 5.51
C PHE A 116 13.67 24.34 6.89
N TYR A 117 13.31 23.62 7.96
CA TYR A 117 13.70 23.97 9.34
C TYR A 117 15.09 23.46 9.76
N GLY A 118 15.91 22.98 8.81
CA GLY A 118 17.29 22.60 9.05
C GLY A 118 17.52 21.14 9.41
N MET A 119 16.47 20.31 9.52
CA MET A 119 16.59 18.87 9.74
C MET A 119 16.88 18.17 8.41
N LYS A 120 18.16 18.10 8.02
CA LYS A 120 18.59 17.65 6.68
C LYS A 120 19.15 16.23 6.65
N GLU A 121 19.39 15.65 7.82
CA GLU A 121 19.96 14.32 8.01
C GLU A 121 18.90 13.25 7.71
N MET A 122 18.68 12.95 6.42
CA MET A 122 17.62 12.04 5.97
C MET A 122 17.64 10.66 6.64
N ASN A 123 18.83 10.16 7.01
CA ASN A 123 18.96 8.89 7.75
C ASN A 123 18.28 8.92 9.14
N PHE A 124 18.06 10.11 9.70
CA PHE A 124 17.41 10.30 10.99
C PHE A 124 15.87 10.37 10.90
N TYR A 125 15.29 10.53 9.70
CA TYR A 125 13.85 10.76 9.57
C TYR A 125 13.00 9.59 10.09
N THR A 126 13.48 8.35 9.93
CA THR A 126 12.79 7.16 10.46
C THR A 126 12.79 7.13 12.00
N VAL A 127 13.71 7.83 12.67
CA VAL A 127 13.67 8.00 14.13
C VAL A 127 12.49 8.87 14.54
N LEU A 128 12.26 10.00 13.85
CA LEU A 128 11.08 10.86 14.07
C LEU A 128 9.78 10.09 13.84
N PHE A 129 9.74 9.28 12.79
CA PHE A 129 8.62 8.36 12.54
C PHE A 129 8.42 7.42 13.74
N GLY A 130 9.48 6.79 14.24
CA GLY A 130 9.43 5.88 15.37
C GLY A 130 8.85 6.51 16.64
N VAL A 131 9.31 7.72 16.98
CA VAL A 131 8.80 8.49 18.12
C VAL A 131 7.31 8.79 17.97
N SER A 132 6.88 9.25 16.80
CA SER A 132 5.46 9.49 16.51
C SER A 132 4.63 8.20 16.59
N ARG A 133 5.14 7.10 16.01
CA ARG A 133 4.45 5.80 15.96
C ARG A 133 4.28 5.18 17.35
N ALA A 134 5.18 5.46 18.29
CA ALA A 134 5.11 4.95 19.67
C ALA A 134 3.75 5.25 20.32
N LEU A 135 3.19 6.45 20.09
CA LEU A 135 1.91 6.86 20.68
C LEU A 135 0.78 5.88 20.34
N GLY A 136 0.65 5.50 19.07
CA GLY A 136 -0.41 4.59 18.63
C GLY A 136 -0.18 3.13 19.06
N VAL A 137 1.03 2.61 18.84
CA VAL A 137 1.30 1.18 19.11
C VAL A 137 1.33 0.86 20.60
N LEU A 138 1.80 1.78 21.44
CA LEU A 138 1.80 1.60 22.89
C LEU A 138 0.39 1.77 23.47
N ALA A 139 -0.42 2.71 22.96
CA ALA A 139 -1.83 2.80 23.34
C ALA A 139 -2.59 1.50 23.02
N GLN A 140 -2.40 0.96 21.81
CA GLN A 140 -2.96 -0.35 21.46
C GLN A 140 -2.43 -1.46 22.36
N MET A 141 -1.14 -1.43 22.73
CA MET A 141 -0.54 -2.44 23.62
C MET A 141 -1.22 -2.46 24.99
N ILE A 142 -1.53 -1.29 25.58
CA ILE A 142 -2.28 -1.17 26.84
C ILE A 142 -3.64 -1.87 26.70
N TRP A 143 -4.39 -1.54 25.65
CA TRP A 143 -5.71 -2.15 25.39
C TRP A 143 -5.64 -3.66 25.14
N SER A 144 -4.63 -4.13 24.40
CA SER A 144 -4.45 -5.57 24.18
C SER A 144 -4.20 -6.34 25.47
N ARG A 145 -3.63 -5.69 26.50
CA ARG A 145 -3.49 -6.29 27.84
C ARG A 145 -4.78 -6.19 28.65
N ALA A 146 -5.43 -5.02 28.64
CA ALA A 146 -6.70 -4.81 29.33
C ALA A 146 -7.82 -5.75 28.82
N LEU A 147 -7.82 -6.07 27.53
CA LEU A 147 -8.76 -7.01 26.89
C LEU A 147 -8.25 -8.45 26.85
N GLU A 148 -7.11 -8.73 27.50
CA GLU A 148 -6.53 -10.07 27.61
C GLU A 148 -6.38 -10.81 26.27
N PHE A 149 -5.95 -10.09 25.22
CA PHE A 149 -5.73 -10.72 23.93
C PHE A 149 -4.68 -11.84 24.05
N PRO A 150 -4.97 -13.05 23.54
CA PRO A 150 -4.10 -14.21 23.69
C PRO A 150 -2.85 -14.06 22.84
N LEU A 151 -1.92 -15.01 22.99
CA LEU A 151 -0.73 -15.10 22.16
C LEU A 151 -1.11 -15.24 20.68
N GLU A 152 -0.61 -14.34 19.83
CA GLU A 152 -0.70 -14.47 18.38
C GLU A 152 0.16 -15.67 17.93
N ARG A 153 -0.49 -16.74 17.45
CA ARG A 153 0.18 -17.98 17.04
C ARG A 153 -0.39 -18.52 15.73
N PRO A 154 -0.07 -17.87 14.58
CA PRO A 154 -0.52 -18.33 13.29
C PRO A 154 0.10 -19.69 12.94
N LYS A 155 -0.62 -20.49 12.17
CA LYS A 155 -0.11 -21.75 11.63
C LYS A 155 0.56 -21.51 10.30
N SER A 156 1.82 -21.92 10.16
CA SER A 156 2.54 -21.92 8.90
C SER A 156 2.42 -23.26 8.18
N PHE A 157 2.57 -23.25 6.86
CA PHE A 157 2.61 -24.44 6.02
C PHE A 157 3.73 -24.27 5.00
N SER A 158 4.44 -25.35 4.71
CA SER A 158 5.31 -25.41 3.54
C SER A 158 4.47 -25.54 2.26
N THR A 159 5.08 -25.26 1.11
CA THR A 159 4.44 -25.49 -0.19
C THR A 159 4.00 -26.96 -0.33
N ASP A 160 4.85 -27.92 0.01
CA ASP A 160 4.50 -29.35 -0.02
C ASP A 160 3.36 -29.69 0.94
N GLY A 161 3.35 -29.08 2.13
CA GLY A 161 2.26 -29.23 3.10
C GLY A 161 0.93 -28.71 2.57
N LEU A 162 0.95 -27.59 1.83
CA LEU A 162 -0.24 -27.05 1.17
C LEU A 162 -0.70 -27.94 0.01
N MET A 163 0.21 -28.42 -0.84
CA MET A 163 -0.13 -29.33 -1.93
C MET A 163 -0.77 -30.62 -1.42
N ALA A 164 -0.18 -31.23 -0.38
CA ALA A 164 -0.75 -32.43 0.24
C ALA A 164 -2.11 -32.16 0.89
N LEU A 165 -2.30 -30.99 1.50
CA LEU A 165 -3.57 -30.57 2.09
C LEU A 165 -4.66 -30.47 1.01
N ILE A 166 -4.36 -29.81 -0.11
CA ILE A 166 -5.30 -29.66 -1.24
C ILE A 166 -5.61 -31.02 -1.86
N ALA A 167 -4.60 -31.84 -2.16
CA ALA A 167 -4.81 -33.18 -2.74
C ALA A 167 -5.68 -34.08 -1.85
N LYS A 168 -5.49 -33.99 -0.53
CA LYS A 168 -6.34 -34.71 0.44
C LYS A 168 -7.78 -34.21 0.41
N GLN A 169 -8.00 -32.91 0.28
CA GLN A 169 -9.35 -32.33 0.17
C GLN A 169 -10.04 -32.74 -1.13
N GLU A 170 -9.32 -32.70 -2.26
CA GLU A 170 -9.83 -33.14 -3.57
C GLU A 170 -10.22 -34.61 -3.57
N LYS A 171 -9.36 -35.48 -3.02
CA LYS A 171 -9.65 -36.91 -2.88
C LYS A 171 -10.90 -37.14 -2.02
N ALA A 172 -11.00 -36.48 -0.87
CA ALA A 172 -12.17 -36.59 0.00
C ALA A 172 -13.46 -36.07 -0.67
N ALA A 173 -13.37 -35.02 -1.49
CA ALA A 173 -14.50 -34.51 -2.26
C ALA A 173 -14.95 -35.50 -3.35
N ALA A 174 -13.99 -36.09 -4.07
CA ALA A 174 -14.25 -37.11 -5.09
C ALA A 174 -14.91 -38.36 -4.49
N GLU A 175 -14.41 -38.85 -3.35
CA GLU A 175 -14.99 -39.99 -2.64
C GLU A 175 -16.42 -39.72 -2.17
N LYS A 176 -16.68 -38.52 -1.61
CA LYS A 176 -18.05 -38.10 -1.24
C LYS A 176 -18.99 -38.05 -2.44
N LYS A 177 -18.53 -37.51 -3.58
CA LYS A 177 -19.33 -37.44 -4.80
C LYS A 177 -19.67 -38.83 -5.33
N ALA A 178 -18.68 -39.73 -5.39
CA ALA A 178 -18.90 -41.12 -5.82
C ALA A 178 -19.86 -41.88 -4.90
N ALA A 179 -19.80 -41.65 -3.58
CA ALA A 179 -20.72 -42.25 -2.63
C ALA A 179 -22.16 -41.74 -2.81
N ALA A 180 -22.34 -40.44 -3.04
CA ALA A 180 -23.65 -39.83 -3.31
C ALA A 180 -24.26 -40.35 -4.62
N GLU A 181 -23.47 -40.47 -5.69
CA GLU A 181 -23.91 -41.03 -6.98
C GLU A 181 -24.32 -42.50 -6.85
N LYS A 182 -23.55 -43.31 -6.12
CA LYS A 182 -23.91 -44.72 -5.84
C LYS A 182 -25.22 -44.83 -5.05
N LYS A 183 -25.42 -43.98 -4.04
CA LYS A 183 -26.65 -43.95 -3.25
C LYS A 183 -27.86 -43.57 -4.11
N ALA A 184 -27.74 -42.52 -4.92
CA ALA A 184 -28.80 -42.09 -5.82
C ALA A 184 -29.14 -43.15 -6.89
N ALA A 185 -28.14 -43.88 -7.39
CA ALA A 185 -28.36 -44.98 -8.33
C ALA A 185 -29.08 -46.17 -7.67
N ALA A 186 -28.71 -46.51 -6.43
CA ALA A 186 -29.37 -47.58 -5.67
C ALA A 186 -30.84 -47.24 -5.34
N GLU A 187 -31.12 -46.00 -4.93
CA GLU A 187 -32.48 -45.51 -4.68
C GLU A 187 -33.34 -45.53 -5.96
N LYS A 188 -32.79 -45.12 -7.11
CA LYS A 188 -33.48 -45.22 -8.41
C LYS A 188 -33.76 -46.66 -8.82
N LYS A 189 -32.85 -47.59 -8.56
CA LYS A 189 -33.04 -49.01 -8.88
C LYS A 189 -34.12 -49.65 -7.99
N ALA A 190 -34.09 -49.38 -6.69
CA ALA A 190 -35.13 -49.83 -5.77
C ALA A 190 -36.52 -49.30 -6.16
N ALA A 191 -36.63 -48.03 -6.57
CA ALA A 191 -37.89 -47.45 -7.04
C ALA A 191 -38.37 -48.01 -8.39
N ALA A 192 -37.48 -48.59 -9.21
CA ALA A 192 -37.84 -49.23 -10.47
C ALA A 192 -38.29 -50.68 -10.28
N ASP A 193 -37.68 -51.40 -9.32
CA ASP A 193 -38.01 -52.79 -9.00
C ASP A 193 -39.34 -52.92 -8.22
N ASP A 194 -39.80 -51.85 -7.56
CA ASP A 194 -41.07 -51.77 -6.81
C ASP A 194 -42.28 -51.32 -7.68
N LYS A 195 -42.10 -51.19 -9.00
CA LYS A 195 -43.24 -50.95 -9.91
C LYS A 195 -43.98 -52.28 -10.16
N PRO A 196 -45.30 -52.35 -9.93
CA PRO A 196 -46.05 -53.58 -10.11
C PRO A 196 -45.98 -54.03 -11.57
N LYS A 197 -45.58 -55.28 -11.79
CA LYS A 197 -45.62 -55.92 -13.12
C LYS A 197 -47.09 -56.11 -13.49
N ALA A 198 -47.50 -55.51 -14.60
CA ALA A 198 -48.81 -55.66 -15.23
C ALA A 198 -49.00 -57.07 -15.79
#